data_AF-A0A2T4VUC2-F1
#
_entry.id   AF-A0A2T4VUC2-F1
#
_cell.length_a   1.000
_cell.length_b   1.000
_cell.length_c   1.000
_cell.angle_alpha   90.00
_cell.angle_beta   90.00
_cell.angle_gamma   90.00
#
_symmetry.space_group_name_H-M   'P 1'
#
loop_
_entity.id
_entity.type
_entity.pdbx_description
1 polymer ?
#
loop_
_entity_poly.entity_id
_entity_poly.type
_entity_poly.pdbx_seq_one_letter_code
_entity_poly.pdbx_strand_id
1 'polypeptide(L)'
;MKLEHWQNLLRAHRQVRSLLEQSLPAEPAAGGERTQVRVGLQGLLPLQQQLLDEVGGLQRALGETYRAEELDEALRPFVYLVDEMVLRRLADVEQSDWPLLQYKLFGIDSGGDRFYELADEKLVQRGAAPLVFELLHFCLTAGFEGRYAGNTARLREYKERLAARIPKPEAVPAAPPAAPQAPLVHSFPWRYYAVSGFVVVAVPVLLWWLSR
;
A
#
# COMPACT_ATOMS: atom_id res chain seq x y z
N MET A 1 -0.87 11.83 4.97
CA MET A 1 -0.30 12.16 3.64
C MET A 1 -1.38 12.56 2.65
N LYS A 2 -1.04 13.31 1.59
CA LYS A 2 -1.91 13.42 0.40
C LYS A 2 -1.96 12.06 -0.31
N LEU A 3 -3.06 11.80 -1.03
CA LEU A 3 -3.26 10.53 -1.75
C LEU A 3 -2.12 10.21 -2.73
N GLU A 4 -1.59 11.22 -3.41
CA GLU A 4 -0.50 11.09 -4.38
C GLU A 4 0.79 10.56 -3.74
N HIS A 5 1.16 11.08 -2.57
CA HIS A 5 2.34 10.60 -1.84
C HIS A 5 2.18 9.13 -1.42
N TRP A 6 0.97 8.73 -1.02
CA TRP A 6 0.68 7.35 -0.65
C TRP A 6 0.80 6.41 -1.86
N GLN A 7 0.32 6.86 -3.02
CA GLN A 7 0.49 6.11 -4.27
C GLN A 7 1.96 5.97 -4.64
N ASN A 8 2.78 7.02 -4.45
CA ASN A 8 4.21 6.98 -4.71
C ASN A 8 4.93 5.99 -3.77
N LEU A 9 4.62 6.00 -2.47
CA LEU A 9 5.16 5.03 -1.51
C LEU A 9 4.78 3.59 -1.88
N LEU A 10 3.51 3.33 -2.17
CA LEU A 10 3.03 2.00 -2.59
C LEU A 10 3.63 1.56 -3.93
N ARG A 11 3.90 2.49 -4.83
CA ARG A 11 4.58 2.21 -6.10
C ARG A 11 6.03 1.81 -5.85
N ALA A 12 6.77 2.58 -5.08
CA ALA A 12 8.15 2.30 -4.72
C ALA A 12 8.26 0.93 -4.02
N HIS A 13 7.39 0.64 -3.05
CA HIS A 13 7.38 -0.66 -2.38
C HIS A 13 7.09 -1.83 -3.33
N ARG A 14 6.14 -1.69 -4.25
CA ARG A 14 5.86 -2.72 -5.26
C ARG A 14 7.04 -2.93 -6.21
N GLN A 15 7.70 -1.85 -6.61
CA GLN A 15 8.86 -1.91 -7.49
C GLN A 15 10.04 -2.60 -6.80
N VAL A 16 10.32 -2.27 -5.53
CA VAL A 16 11.28 -3.00 -4.69
C VAL A 16 10.93 -4.48 -4.66
N ARG A 17 9.69 -4.85 -4.34
CA ARG A 17 9.27 -6.25 -4.32
C ARG A 17 9.49 -6.97 -5.65
N SER A 18 9.15 -6.32 -6.75
CA SER A 18 9.36 -6.86 -8.10
C SER A 18 10.84 -7.09 -8.38
N LEU A 19 11.73 -6.17 -7.99
CA LEU A 19 13.18 -6.35 -8.13
C LEU A 19 13.67 -7.54 -7.29
N LEU A 20 13.22 -7.65 -6.05
CA LEU A 20 13.60 -8.77 -5.18
C LEU A 20 13.10 -10.12 -5.71
N GLU A 21 11.89 -10.17 -6.28
CA GLU A 21 11.32 -11.38 -6.89
C GLU A 21 12.06 -11.80 -8.17
N GLN A 22 12.67 -10.85 -8.88
CA GLN A 22 13.44 -11.12 -10.10
C GLN A 22 14.90 -11.48 -9.81
N SER A 23 15.50 -10.88 -8.78
CA SER A 23 16.94 -10.98 -8.53
C SER A 23 17.33 -11.95 -7.41
N LEU A 24 16.42 -12.26 -6.49
CA LEU A 24 16.70 -13.11 -5.33
C LEU A 24 15.82 -14.37 -5.31
N PRO A 25 16.27 -15.44 -4.62
CA PRO A 25 15.43 -16.59 -4.33
C PRO A 25 14.14 -16.20 -3.60
N ALA A 26 13.13 -17.07 -3.69
CA ALA A 26 11.90 -16.92 -2.92
C ALA A 26 12.19 -16.89 -1.42
N GLU A 27 11.42 -16.08 -0.69
CA GLU A 27 11.53 -16.00 0.76
C GLU A 27 11.12 -17.34 1.40
N PRO A 28 11.92 -17.87 2.34
CA PRO A 28 11.56 -19.10 3.02
C PRO A 28 10.27 -18.92 3.84
N ALA A 29 9.47 -19.98 3.94
CA ALA A 29 8.29 -19.96 4.80
C ALA A 29 8.70 -19.68 6.26
N ALA A 30 7.80 -19.11 7.06
CA ALA A 30 8.06 -18.83 8.46
C ALA A 30 8.52 -20.09 9.21
N GLY A 31 9.75 -20.08 9.73
CA GLY A 31 10.37 -21.23 10.41
C GLY A 31 10.96 -22.31 9.49
N GLY A 32 10.95 -22.10 8.17
CA GLY A 32 11.60 -22.98 7.19
C GLY A 32 13.11 -22.75 7.08
N GLU A 33 13.81 -23.73 6.51
CA GLU A 33 15.24 -23.60 6.22
C GLU A 33 15.48 -22.48 5.20
N ARG A 34 16.54 -21.69 5.44
CA ARG A 34 16.97 -20.64 4.51
C ARG A 34 17.50 -21.25 3.21
N THR A 35 17.41 -20.46 2.14
CA THR A 35 17.97 -20.85 0.85
C THR A 35 19.48 -21.09 0.96
N GLN A 36 19.97 -22.11 0.26
CA GLN A 36 21.40 -22.35 0.06
C GLN A 36 21.90 -21.79 -1.28
N VAL A 37 20.98 -21.28 -2.12
CA VAL A 37 21.30 -20.70 -3.42
C VAL A 37 22.01 -19.37 -3.19
N ARG A 38 23.22 -19.27 -3.74
CA ARG A 38 24.04 -18.06 -3.67
C ARG A 38 23.84 -17.19 -4.89
N VAL A 39 23.68 -15.88 -4.67
CA VAL A 39 23.57 -14.88 -5.73
C VAL A 39 24.94 -14.35 -6.15
N GLY A 40 25.86 -14.23 -5.18
CA GLY A 40 27.20 -13.69 -5.34
C GLY A 40 27.24 -12.17 -5.41
N LEU A 41 28.37 -11.59 -5.03
CA LEU A 41 28.58 -10.14 -4.97
C LEU A 41 28.30 -9.43 -6.31
N GLN A 42 28.58 -10.10 -7.45
CA GLN A 42 28.33 -9.56 -8.78
C GLN A 42 26.83 -9.34 -9.07
N GLY A 43 25.93 -10.11 -8.43
CA GLY A 43 24.48 -9.89 -8.51
C GLY A 43 23.97 -8.92 -7.44
N LEU A 44 24.57 -8.93 -6.25
CA LEU A 44 24.15 -8.06 -5.14
C LEU A 44 24.43 -6.59 -5.40
N LEU A 45 25.56 -6.24 -6.01
CA LEU A 45 25.93 -4.83 -6.27
C LEU A 45 24.96 -4.13 -7.23
N PRO A 46 24.61 -4.69 -8.41
CA PRO A 46 23.58 -4.11 -9.28
C PRO A 46 22.22 -4.00 -8.59
N LEU A 47 21.82 -5.03 -7.83
CA LEU A 47 20.56 -5.00 -7.08
C LEU A 47 20.55 -3.86 -6.06
N GLN A 48 21.63 -3.69 -5.30
CA GLN A 48 21.77 -2.57 -4.36
C GLN A 48 21.59 -1.23 -5.06
N GLN A 49 22.23 -1.04 -6.22
CA GLN A 49 22.13 0.21 -6.96
C GLN A 49 20.69 0.47 -7.43
N GLN A 50 20.00 -0.54 -7.96
CA GLN A 50 18.60 -0.41 -8.36
C GLN A 50 17.69 -0.06 -7.18
N LEU A 51 17.90 -0.68 -6.01
CA LEU A 51 17.14 -0.36 -4.81
C LEU A 51 17.41 1.06 -4.31
N LEU A 52 18.65 1.54 -4.38
CA LEU A 52 19.00 2.92 -4.07
C LEU A 52 18.34 3.91 -5.03
N ASP A 53 18.26 3.57 -6.32
CA ASP A 53 17.59 4.41 -7.33
C ASP A 53 16.08 4.52 -7.04
N GLU A 54 15.44 3.43 -6.61
CA GLU A 54 14.03 3.42 -6.18
C GLU A 54 13.80 4.26 -4.91
N VAL A 55 14.65 4.11 -3.90
CA VAL A 55 14.61 4.93 -2.67
C VAL A 55 14.82 6.41 -3.01
N GLY A 56 15.80 6.73 -3.86
CA GLY A 56 16.06 8.09 -4.33
C GLY A 56 14.92 8.66 -5.19
N GLY A 57 14.20 7.81 -5.93
CA GLY A 57 12.97 8.17 -6.63
C GLY A 57 11.85 8.55 -5.68
N LEU A 58 11.64 7.75 -4.62
CA LEU A 58 10.67 8.06 -3.57
C LEU A 58 11.04 9.35 -2.82
N GLN A 59 12.31 9.54 -2.48
CA GLN A 59 12.79 10.77 -1.83
C GLN A 59 12.48 12.01 -2.68
N ARG A 60 12.78 11.98 -3.99
CA ARG A 60 12.46 13.10 -4.90
C ARG A 60 10.96 13.38 -4.96
N ALA A 61 10.12 12.34 -5.05
CA ALA A 61 8.68 12.48 -5.13
C ALA A 61 8.05 13.07 -3.83
N LEU A 62 8.63 12.78 -2.67
CA LEU A 62 8.18 13.34 -1.39
C LEU A 62 8.80 14.73 -1.10
N GLY A 63 10.01 14.99 -1.58
CA GLY A 63 10.75 16.24 -1.37
C GLY A 63 10.10 17.49 -1.98
N GLU A 64 9.13 17.33 -2.88
CA GLU A 64 8.33 18.45 -3.40
C GLU A 64 7.38 19.05 -2.33
N THR A 65 7.07 18.30 -1.27
CA THR A 65 6.09 18.69 -0.25
C THR A 65 6.68 18.81 1.15
N TYR A 66 7.67 17.98 1.48
CA TYR A 66 8.24 17.90 2.82
C TYR A 66 9.62 18.54 2.89
N ARG A 67 9.99 19.04 4.08
CA ARG A 67 11.34 19.57 4.31
C ARG A 67 12.37 18.45 4.24
N ALA A 68 13.60 18.79 3.87
CA ALA A 68 14.67 17.82 3.71
C ALA A 68 14.96 17.05 5.01
N GLU A 69 14.94 17.73 6.16
CA GLU A 69 15.21 17.08 7.45
C GLU A 69 14.11 16.10 7.85
N GLU A 70 12.84 16.50 7.68
CA GLU A 70 11.67 15.66 7.97
C GLU A 70 11.62 14.43 7.06
N LEU A 71 12.02 14.61 5.79
CA LEU A 71 12.04 13.54 4.81
C LEU A 71 13.16 12.54 5.09
N ASP A 72 14.37 13.00 5.39
CA ASP A 72 15.49 12.12 5.73
C ASP A 72 15.14 11.22 6.92
N GLU A 73 14.57 11.81 7.96
CA GLU A 73 14.15 11.09 9.15
C GLU A 73 13.01 10.09 8.86
N ALA A 74 12.01 10.49 8.08
CA ALA A 74 10.88 9.63 7.75
C ALA A 74 11.27 8.47 6.82
N LEU A 75 12.26 8.65 5.95
CA LEU A 75 12.66 7.65 4.94
C LEU A 75 13.51 6.52 5.53
N ARG A 76 14.21 6.76 6.65
CA ARG A 76 15.02 5.74 7.35
C ARG A 76 14.28 4.42 7.59
N PRO A 77 13.07 4.41 8.20
CA PRO A 77 12.23 3.21 8.32
C PRO A 77 12.08 2.40 7.04
N PHE A 78 11.87 3.08 5.90
CA PHE A 78 11.67 2.42 4.62
C PHE A 78 12.96 1.75 4.14
N VAL A 79 14.11 2.40 4.30
CA VAL A 79 15.41 1.81 3.97
C VAL A 79 15.69 0.56 4.83
N TYR A 80 15.39 0.62 6.13
CA TYR A 80 15.55 -0.54 7.03
C TYR A 80 14.66 -1.71 6.61
N LEU A 81 13.42 -1.43 6.17
CA LEU A 81 12.53 -2.44 5.60
C LEU A 81 13.13 -3.09 4.36
N VAL A 82 13.68 -2.30 3.43
CA VAL A 82 14.28 -2.83 2.18
C VAL A 82 15.46 -3.75 2.50
N ASP A 83 16.37 -3.32 3.37
CA ASP A 83 17.50 -4.16 3.79
C ASP A 83 17.03 -5.47 4.45
N GLU A 84 16.02 -5.41 5.33
CA GLU A 84 15.47 -6.61 5.97
C GLU A 84 14.81 -7.57 4.97
N MET A 85 14.11 -7.04 3.96
CA MET A 85 13.52 -7.86 2.89
C MET A 85 14.58 -8.58 2.05
N VAL A 86 15.72 -7.93 1.80
CA VAL A 86 16.85 -8.55 1.08
C VAL A 86 17.47 -9.64 1.96
N LEU A 87 17.87 -9.29 3.19
CA LEU A 87 18.57 -10.21 4.10
C LEU A 87 17.76 -11.48 4.39
N ARG A 88 16.43 -11.38 4.48
CA ARG A 88 15.54 -12.55 4.66
C ARG A 88 15.59 -13.56 3.51
N ARG A 89 15.96 -13.12 2.31
CA ARG A 89 16.02 -13.96 1.09
C ARG A 89 17.41 -14.44 0.74
N LEU A 90 18.45 -13.91 1.40
CA LEU A 90 19.83 -14.33 1.18
C LEU A 90 20.19 -15.56 2.02
N ALA A 91 21.09 -16.38 1.48
CA ALA A 91 21.74 -17.43 2.25
C ALA A 91 22.54 -16.84 3.42
N ASP A 92 22.66 -17.55 4.53
CA ASP A 92 23.34 -17.08 5.74
C ASP A 92 24.76 -16.57 5.48
N VAL A 93 25.46 -17.28 4.59
CA VAL A 93 26.83 -16.96 4.19
C VAL A 93 26.97 -15.68 3.37
N GLU A 94 25.89 -15.19 2.75
CA GLU A 94 25.90 -13.97 1.92
C GLU A 94 25.29 -12.76 2.65
N GLN A 95 24.65 -12.95 3.80
CA GLN A 95 24.04 -11.85 4.56
C GLN A 95 25.09 -10.79 4.98
N SER A 96 26.30 -11.21 5.34
CA SER A 96 27.41 -10.30 5.67
C SER A 96 27.98 -9.58 4.45
N ASP A 97 27.78 -10.14 3.26
CA ASP A 97 28.29 -9.58 2.01
C ASP A 97 27.31 -8.58 1.38
N TRP A 98 26.08 -8.50 1.90
CA TRP A 98 25.08 -7.55 1.44
C TRP A 98 25.55 -6.12 1.75
N PRO A 99 25.76 -5.28 0.72
CA PRO A 99 26.12 -3.88 0.93
C PRO A 99 24.87 -3.12 1.40
N LEU A 100 24.72 -2.97 2.72
CA LEU A 100 23.54 -2.37 3.34
C LEU A 100 23.22 -0.97 2.79
N LEU A 101 21.96 -0.74 2.45
CA LEU A 101 21.48 0.58 2.01
C LEU A 101 21.51 1.55 3.20
N GLN A 102 21.11 1.11 4.38
CA GLN A 102 21.19 1.89 5.62
C GLN A 102 22.59 2.40 5.93
N TYR A 103 23.62 1.60 5.62
CA TYR A 103 25.00 2.01 5.85
C TYR A 103 25.44 3.04 4.81
N LYS A 104 25.09 2.82 3.54
CA LYS A 104 25.45 3.73 2.45
C LYS A 104 24.73 5.09 2.53
N LEU A 105 23.50 5.12 3.01
CA LEU A 105 22.69 6.35 3.13
C LEU A 105 22.90 7.07 4.47
N PHE A 106 23.05 6.33 5.58
CA PHE A 106 23.02 6.91 6.93
C PHE A 106 24.23 6.53 7.80
N GLY A 107 25.14 5.68 7.32
CA GLY A 107 26.30 5.22 8.09
C GLY A 107 25.94 4.31 9.27
N ILE A 108 24.79 3.62 9.21
CA ILE A 108 24.24 2.79 10.28
C ILE A 108 24.03 1.36 9.77
N ASP A 109 24.31 0.37 10.61
CA ASP A 109 24.07 -1.06 10.36
C ASP A 109 22.99 -1.69 11.28
N SER A 110 22.56 -0.95 12.31
CA SER A 110 21.63 -1.38 13.37
C SER A 110 20.18 -0.96 13.14
N GLY A 111 19.72 -0.95 11.88
CA GLY A 111 18.39 -0.50 11.47
C GLY A 111 17.24 -1.17 12.21
N GLY A 112 17.38 -2.45 12.56
CA GLY A 112 16.42 -3.22 13.35
C GLY A 112 16.15 -2.64 14.74
N ASP A 113 17.14 -2.03 15.38
CA ASP A 113 17.01 -1.35 16.67
C ASP A 113 16.63 0.12 16.48
N ARG A 114 17.33 0.80 15.56
CA ARG A 114 17.14 2.22 15.25
C ARG A 114 15.72 2.55 14.81
N PHE A 115 15.04 1.61 14.16
CA PHE A 115 13.63 1.75 13.82
C PHE A 115 12.77 2.01 15.06
N TYR A 116 12.94 1.20 16.11
CA TYR A 116 12.10 1.29 17.31
C TYR A 116 12.56 2.42 18.23
N GLU A 117 13.85 2.74 18.26
CA GLU A 117 14.34 3.95 18.92
C GLU A 117 13.69 5.20 18.34
N LEU A 118 13.66 5.33 17.01
CA LEU A 118 12.98 6.42 16.32
C LEU A 118 11.48 6.43 16.63
N ALA A 119 10.83 5.25 16.60
CA ALA A 119 9.41 5.14 16.93
C ALA A 119 9.11 5.62 18.36
N ASP A 120 9.89 5.17 19.35
CA ASP A 120 9.69 5.57 20.74
C ASP A 120 10.01 7.05 20.98
N GLU A 121 11.07 7.57 20.36
CA GLU A 121 11.41 9.01 20.41
C GLU A 121 10.24 9.87 19.89
N LYS A 122 9.73 9.56 18.69
CA LYS A 122 8.64 10.34 18.08
C LYS A 122 7.32 10.16 18.81
N LEU A 123 7.05 8.98 19.35
CA LEU A 123 5.83 8.75 20.15
C LEU A 123 5.77 9.59 21.42
N VAL A 124 6.91 10.03 21.96
CA VAL A 124 6.98 10.94 23.12
C VAL A 124 7.00 12.41 22.68
N GLN A 125 7.65 12.72 21.56
CA GLN A 125 7.76 14.08 21.04
C GLN A 125 6.40 14.66 20.61
N ARG A 126 5.99 15.77 21.26
CA ARG A 126 4.81 16.53 20.84
C ARG A 126 5.16 17.35 19.59
N GLY A 127 4.41 17.15 18.49
CA GLY A 127 4.62 17.88 17.24
C GLY A 127 5.57 17.20 16.24
N ALA A 128 5.92 15.93 16.44
CA ALA A 128 6.62 15.16 15.41
C ALA A 128 5.81 15.12 14.10
N ALA A 129 6.51 15.16 12.97
CA ALA A 129 5.89 15.22 11.65
C ALA A 129 5.00 13.97 11.41
N PRO A 130 3.74 14.13 10.95
CA PRO A 130 2.86 13.00 10.65
C PRO A 130 3.46 11.97 9.69
N LEU A 131 4.28 12.43 8.76
CA LEU A 131 4.96 11.59 7.76
C LEU A 131 5.78 10.46 8.41
N VAL A 132 6.49 10.75 9.51
CA VAL A 132 7.33 9.75 10.19
C VAL A 132 6.46 8.62 10.75
N PHE A 133 5.34 8.96 11.39
CA PHE A 133 4.40 7.96 11.91
C PHE A 133 3.76 7.12 10.79
N GLU A 134 3.42 7.75 9.67
CA GLU A 134 2.84 7.08 8.51
C GLU A 134 3.83 6.08 7.89
N LEU A 135 5.11 6.45 7.74
CA LEU A 135 6.13 5.54 7.19
C LEU A 135 6.51 4.43 8.17
N LEU A 136 6.63 4.72 9.47
CA LEU A 136 6.83 3.69 10.49
C LEU A 136 5.68 2.67 10.50
N HIS A 137 4.44 3.16 10.51
CA HIS A 137 3.25 2.29 10.47
C HIS A 137 3.17 1.48 9.17
N PHE A 138 3.48 2.11 8.04
CA PHE A 138 3.56 1.44 6.75
C PHE A 138 4.56 0.29 6.78
N CYS A 139 5.78 0.52 7.28
CA CYS A 139 6.83 -0.50 7.32
C CYS A 139 6.42 -1.71 8.17
N LEU A 140 5.82 -1.49 9.34
CA LEU A 140 5.27 -2.59 10.15
C LEU A 140 4.15 -3.34 9.43
N THR A 141 3.32 -2.64 8.66
CA THR A 141 2.25 -3.25 7.86
C THR A 141 2.80 -4.05 6.67
N ALA A 142 3.91 -3.59 6.10
CA ALA A 142 4.64 -4.25 5.02
C ALA A 142 5.49 -5.44 5.49
N GLY A 143 5.50 -5.76 6.80
CA GLY A 143 6.17 -6.93 7.35
C GLY A 143 7.57 -6.69 7.89
N PHE A 144 7.90 -5.44 8.25
CA PHE A 144 9.10 -5.15 9.05
C PHE A 144 8.96 -5.73 10.45
N GLU A 145 9.97 -6.45 10.92
CA GLU A 145 10.01 -7.01 12.27
C GLU A 145 11.17 -6.46 13.10
N GLY A 146 12.34 -6.23 12.51
CA GLY A 146 13.55 -5.76 13.19
C GLY A 146 13.88 -6.61 14.43
N ARG A 147 14.23 -5.94 15.54
CA ARG A 147 14.56 -6.60 16.81
C ARG A 147 13.43 -7.43 17.44
N TYR A 148 12.19 -7.23 17.00
CA TYR A 148 11.01 -7.93 17.53
C TYR A 148 10.57 -9.08 16.62
N ALA A 149 11.48 -9.64 15.84
CA ALA A 149 11.22 -10.82 15.03
C ALA A 149 10.57 -11.96 15.85
N GLY A 150 9.46 -12.49 15.34
CA GLY A 150 8.64 -13.50 16.03
C GLY A 150 7.79 -13.00 17.22
N ASN A 151 7.94 -11.75 17.67
CA ASN A 151 7.14 -11.18 18.76
C ASN A 151 5.92 -10.40 18.23
N THR A 152 4.92 -11.16 17.77
CA THR A 152 3.69 -10.59 17.17
C THR A 152 2.91 -9.65 18.09
N ALA A 153 2.98 -9.85 19.41
CA ALA A 153 2.30 -8.99 20.39
C ALA A 153 2.92 -7.59 20.43
N ARG A 154 4.26 -7.50 20.50
CA ARG A 154 4.99 -6.22 20.45
C ARG A 154 4.79 -5.51 19.12
N LEU A 155 4.85 -6.23 18.00
CA LEU A 155 4.60 -5.65 16.68
C LEU A 155 3.19 -5.04 16.58
N ARG A 156 2.18 -5.72 17.13
CA ARG A 156 0.80 -5.20 17.18
C ARG A 156 0.68 -3.96 18.06
N GLU A 157 1.30 -3.98 19.24
CA GLU A 157 1.35 -2.83 20.16
C GLU A 157 1.92 -1.58 19.47
N TYR A 158 3.05 -1.71 18.78
CA TYR A 158 3.65 -0.58 18.04
C TYR A 158 2.76 -0.11 16.89
N LYS A 159 2.13 -1.02 16.13
CA LYS A 159 1.18 -0.66 15.08
C LYS A 159 0.04 0.21 15.63
N GLU A 160 -0.57 -0.21 16.74
CA GLU A 160 -1.66 0.52 17.39
C GLU A 160 -1.22 1.89 17.92
N ARG A 161 -0.08 1.96 18.61
CA ARG A 161 0.49 3.22 19.14
C ARG A 161 0.80 4.22 18.04
N LEU A 162 1.37 3.76 16.92
CA LEU A 162 1.68 4.60 15.77
C LEU A 162 0.40 5.05 15.05
N ALA A 163 -0.55 4.15 14.82
CA ALA A 163 -1.82 4.46 14.18
C ALA A 163 -2.63 5.52 14.95
N ALA A 164 -2.56 5.51 16.29
CA ALA A 164 -3.21 6.51 17.13
C ALA A 164 -2.66 7.94 16.95
N ARG A 165 -1.42 8.08 16.47
CA ARG A 165 -0.79 9.39 16.19
C ARG A 165 -1.02 9.89 14.77
N ILE A 166 -1.41 9.01 13.84
CA ILE A 166 -1.69 9.40 12.46
C ILE A 166 -3.01 10.17 12.42
N PRO A 167 -3.06 11.40 11.85
CA PRO A 167 -4.29 12.15 11.71
C PRO A 167 -5.31 11.34 10.90
N LYS A 168 -6.44 10.99 11.52
CA LYS A 168 -7.53 10.37 10.78
C LYS A 168 -8.12 11.44 9.85
N PRO A 169 -8.32 11.15 8.55
CA PRO A 169 -9.10 12.05 7.71
C PRO A 169 -10.45 12.25 8.38
N GLU A 170 -10.91 13.51 8.41
CA GLU A 170 -12.19 13.88 8.98
C GLU A 170 -13.25 12.94 8.40
N ALA A 171 -13.89 12.15 9.26
CA ALA A 171 -14.82 11.13 8.82
C ALA A 171 -15.87 11.83 7.97
N VAL A 172 -15.93 11.50 6.67
CA VAL A 172 -17.05 11.91 5.84
C VAL A 172 -18.29 11.47 6.61
N PRO A 173 -19.20 12.39 7.00
CA PRO A 173 -20.37 12.02 7.78
C PRO A 173 -21.05 10.88 7.04
N ALA A 174 -21.33 9.80 7.77
CA ALA A 174 -21.90 8.58 7.22
C ALA A 174 -23.03 8.98 6.26
N ALA A 175 -22.92 8.56 5.00
CA ALA A 175 -23.96 8.83 4.01
C ALA A 175 -25.30 8.44 4.67
N PRO A 176 -26.32 9.33 4.62
CA PRO A 176 -27.60 9.02 5.24
C PRO A 176 -28.06 7.64 4.76
N PRO A 177 -28.65 6.81 5.65
CA PRO A 177 -29.03 5.45 5.30
C PRO A 177 -29.78 5.48 3.97
N ALA A 178 -29.35 4.64 3.03
CA ALA A 178 -29.93 4.59 1.70
C ALA A 178 -31.45 4.52 1.85
N ALA A 179 -32.15 5.56 1.39
CA ALA A 179 -33.60 5.57 1.42
C ALA A 179 -34.07 4.28 0.74
N PRO A 180 -35.07 3.57 1.30
CA PRO A 180 -35.59 2.37 0.67
C PRO A 180 -35.97 2.75 -0.76
N GLN A 181 -35.24 2.18 -1.73
CA GLN A 181 -35.51 2.41 -3.13
C GLN A 181 -36.87 1.78 -3.40
N ALA A 182 -37.91 2.63 -3.48
CA ALA A 182 -39.22 2.17 -3.89
C ALA A 182 -39.05 1.45 -5.23
N PRO A 183 -39.62 0.24 -5.41
CA PRO A 183 -39.56 -0.42 -6.70
C PRO A 183 -40.04 0.58 -7.76
N LEU A 184 -39.25 0.74 -8.82
CA LEU A 184 -39.65 1.52 -10.00
C LEU A 184 -40.82 0.78 -10.65
N VAL A 185 -42.02 0.98 -10.10
CA VAL A 185 -43.27 0.57 -10.72
C VAL A 185 -43.46 1.48 -11.92
N HIS A 186 -42.87 1.10 -13.05
CA HIS A 186 -43.21 1.72 -14.31
C HIS A 186 -44.72 1.53 -14.53
N SER A 187 -45.47 2.62 -14.52
CA SER A 187 -46.89 2.61 -14.82
C SER A 187 -47.09 2.05 -16.23
N PHE A 188 -47.65 0.85 -16.34
CA PHE A 188 -47.88 0.19 -17.62
C PHE A 188 -48.79 1.05 -18.51
N PRO A 189 -48.37 1.42 -19.73
CA PRO A 189 -49.02 2.47 -20.51
C PRO A 189 -50.24 1.93 -21.30
N TRP A 190 -51.26 1.44 -20.56
CA TRP A 190 -52.46 0.77 -21.07
C TRP A 190 -53.21 1.53 -22.17
N ARG A 191 -53.11 2.87 -22.16
CA ARG A 191 -53.74 3.75 -23.16
C ARG A 191 -53.26 3.43 -24.58
N TYR A 192 -51.98 3.12 -24.76
CA TYR A 192 -51.46 2.76 -26.10
C TYR A 192 -52.05 1.44 -26.58
N TYR A 193 -52.14 0.43 -25.72
CA TYR A 193 -52.73 -0.86 -26.08
C TYR A 193 -54.24 -0.76 -26.36
N ALA A 194 -54.98 0.08 -25.63
CA ALA A 194 -56.39 0.33 -25.90
C ALA A 194 -56.60 0.98 -27.29
N VAL A 195 -55.76 1.97 -27.65
CA VAL A 195 -55.80 2.60 -28.97
C VAL A 195 -55.44 1.62 -30.08
N SER A 196 -54.37 0.83 -29.91
CA SER A 196 -53.99 -0.19 -30.88
C SER A 196 -55.10 -1.24 -31.07
N GLY A 197 -55.70 -1.72 -29.98
CA GLY A 197 -56.84 -2.65 -30.03
C GLY A 197 -58.04 -2.07 -30.78
N PHE A 198 -58.37 -0.80 -30.54
CA PHE A 198 -59.45 -0.14 -31.26
C PHE A 198 -59.18 -0.04 -32.76
N VAL A 199 -57.96 0.34 -33.17
CA VAL A 199 -57.59 0.43 -34.60
C VAL A 199 -57.68 -0.94 -35.27
N VAL A 200 -57.19 -2.00 -34.61
CA VAL A 200 -57.24 -3.37 -35.13
C VAL A 200 -58.66 -3.88 -35.32
N VAL A 201 -59.64 -3.40 -34.55
CA VAL A 201 -61.05 -3.82 -34.70
C VAL A 201 -61.82 -2.89 -35.65
N ALA A 202 -61.62 -1.58 -35.53
CA ALA A 202 -62.38 -0.58 -36.30
C ALA A 202 -62.04 -0.64 -37.79
N VAL A 203 -60.77 -0.82 -38.16
CA VAL A 203 -60.36 -0.86 -39.58
C VAL A 203 -60.98 -2.05 -40.31
N PRO A 204 -60.91 -3.30 -39.80
CA PRO A 204 -61.56 -4.43 -40.45
C PRO A 204 -63.08 -4.32 -40.51
N VAL A 205 -63.73 -3.82 -39.46
CA VAL A 205 -65.19 -3.62 -39.45
C VAL A 205 -65.60 -2.59 -40.50
N LEU A 206 -64.86 -1.49 -40.63
CA LEU A 206 -65.12 -0.47 -41.62
C LEU A 206 -64.91 -1.01 -43.04
N LEU A 207 -63.81 -1.74 -43.28
CA LEU A 207 -63.55 -2.41 -44.56
C LEU A 207 -64.63 -3.43 -44.91
N TRP A 208 -65.10 -4.22 -43.93
CA TRP A 208 -66.20 -5.16 -44.12
C TRP A 208 -67.50 -4.44 -44.51
N TRP A 209 -67.81 -3.32 -43.85
CA TRP A 209 -69.00 -2.52 -44.15
C TRP A 209 -68.94 -1.87 -45.54
N LEU A 210 -67.78 -1.39 -45.96
CA LEU A 210 -67.55 -0.85 -47.31
C LEU A 210 -67.54 -1.92 -48.41
N SER A 211 -67.28 -3.18 -48.07
CA SER A 211 -67.32 -4.31 -49.03
C SER A 211 -68.71 -4.90 -49.25
N ARG A 212 -69.72 -4.39 -48.54
CA ARG A 212 -71.11 -4.87 -48.55
C ARG A 212 -72.02 -3.91 -49.30
#